data_AF-A0A146L4G9-F1
#
_entry.id   AF-A0A146L4G9-F1
#
_cell.length_a   1.000
_cell.length_b   1.000
_cell.length_c   1.000
_cell.angle_alpha   90.00
_cell.angle_beta   90.00
_cell.angle_gamma   90.00
#
_symmetry.space_group_name_H-M   'P 1'
#
loop_
_entity.id
_entity.type
_entity.pdbx_description
1 polymer ?
#
loop_
_entity_poly.entity_id
_entity_poly.type
_entity_poly.pdbx_seq_one_letter_code
_entity_poly.pdbx_strand_id
1 'polypeptide(L)'
;RGDGICIERGLFCNGEKDCTDGSDENSCDIDNDPNRAPPCDPTVCVLPDCFCSEDGTTIPGDIPAKDVPQMITITFDDAINNNNIELYKEIFNGNRKNPNGCDIKTTFFVSHKYTNYSAVQEMHRKGHEIAVHSITHNDDER
;
A
#
# COMPACT_ATOMS: atom_id res chain seq x y z
N ARG A 1 13.79 3.03 17.41
CA ARG A 1 14.27 4.40 17.70
C ARG A 1 14.24 4.53 19.21
N GLY A 2 15.40 4.50 19.85
CA GLY A 2 15.59 4.60 21.30
C GLY A 2 17.00 5.14 21.55
N ASP A 3 17.30 5.48 22.80
CA ASP A 3 18.58 6.01 23.32
C ASP A 3 19.86 5.21 22.97
N GLY A 4 19.74 4.10 22.23
CA GLY A 4 20.84 3.26 21.77
C GLY A 4 21.32 2.25 22.81
N ILE A 5 20.61 2.14 23.93
CA ILE A 5 20.87 1.20 25.01
C ILE A 5 20.09 -0.09 24.73
N CYS A 6 20.78 -1.23 24.73
CA CYS A 6 20.12 -2.53 24.59
C CYS A 6 19.70 -3.03 25.98
N ILE A 7 18.41 -3.22 26.19
CA ILE A 7 17.85 -3.92 27.36
C ILE A 7 17.60 -5.40 27.03
N GLU A 8 17.46 -6.25 28.04
CA GLU A 8 17.08 -7.64 27.82
C GLU A 8 15.68 -7.72 27.21
N ARG A 9 15.46 -8.70 26.31
CA ARG A 9 14.19 -8.85 25.59
C ARG A 9 12.99 -9.06 26.53
N GLY A 10 13.20 -9.61 27.73
CA GLY A 10 12.15 -9.79 28.74
C GLY A 10 11.78 -8.52 29.51
N LEU A 11 12.55 -7.44 29.33
CA LEU A 11 12.30 -6.13 29.93
C LEU A 11 11.58 -5.19 28.95
N PHE A 12 11.42 -5.59 27.70
CA PHE A 12 10.61 -4.86 26.74
C PHE A 12 9.14 -5.21 26.96
N CYS A 13 8.30 -4.24 27.25
CA CYS A 13 6.85 -4.43 27.46
C CYS A 13 6.51 -5.31 28.64
N ASN A 14 7.20 -5.09 29.75
CA ASN A 14 6.97 -5.78 31.03
C ASN A 14 6.14 -4.93 32.01
N GLY A 15 5.76 -3.70 31.63
CA GLY A 15 5.00 -2.76 32.46
C GLY A 15 5.85 -1.94 33.44
N GLU A 16 7.18 -2.08 33.42
CA GLU A 16 8.13 -1.30 34.20
C GLU A 16 8.98 -0.43 33.27
N LYS A 17 9.23 0.83 33.64
CA LYS A 17 10.06 1.73 32.86
C LYS A 17 11.54 1.42 33.12
N ASP A 18 12.12 0.55 32.31
CA ASP A 18 13.53 0.15 32.33
C ASP A 18 14.41 1.07 31.48
N CYS A 19 13.90 1.65 30.38
CA CYS A 19 14.64 2.66 29.61
C CYS A 19 14.51 4.07 30.21
N THR A 20 15.58 4.86 30.10
CA THR A 20 15.59 6.26 30.59
C THR A 20 14.54 7.13 29.90
N ASP A 21 14.35 6.91 28.60
CA ASP A 21 13.34 7.56 27.77
C ASP A 21 11.96 6.87 27.82
N GLY A 22 11.86 5.67 28.41
CA GLY A 22 10.61 4.89 28.46
C GLY A 22 10.19 4.31 27.12
N SER A 23 11.14 4.19 26.19
CA SER A 23 10.91 3.62 24.86
C SER A 23 10.62 2.12 24.86
N ASP A 24 10.89 1.45 25.97
CA ASP A 24 10.60 0.05 26.24
C ASP A 24 9.12 -0.24 26.52
N GLU A 25 8.33 0.78 26.91
CA GLU A 25 6.92 0.62 27.30
C GLU A 25 5.93 1.38 26.41
N ASN A 26 6.43 2.10 25.39
CA ASN A 26 5.58 2.96 24.55
C ASN A 26 5.10 2.32 23.24
N SER A 27 5.47 1.06 22.97
CA SER A 27 5.17 0.39 21.70
C SER A 27 4.91 -1.11 21.91
N CYS A 28 4.11 -1.43 22.91
CA CYS A 28 3.94 -2.81 23.42
C CYS A 28 2.75 -3.56 22.84
N ASP A 29 1.64 -2.87 22.68
CA ASP A 29 0.40 -3.41 22.17
C ASP A 29 -0.43 -2.31 21.53
N ILE A 30 -1.46 -2.73 20.81
CA ILE A 30 -2.39 -1.83 20.12
C ILE A 30 -3.08 -0.91 21.15
N ASP A 31 -3.27 -1.33 22.40
CA ASP A 31 -4.05 -0.59 23.38
C ASP A 31 -3.22 0.40 24.25
N ASN A 32 -1.92 0.20 24.42
CA ASN A 32 -1.05 1.10 25.20
C ASN A 32 -0.09 1.96 24.37
N ASP A 33 -0.21 1.99 23.03
CA ASP A 33 0.57 2.89 22.18
C ASP A 33 0.04 4.35 22.26
N PRO A 34 0.78 5.30 22.85
CA PRO A 34 0.37 6.70 22.96
C PRO A 34 0.36 7.44 21.60
N ASN A 35 0.91 6.84 20.54
CA ASN A 35 0.89 7.36 19.17
C ASN A 35 -0.18 6.69 18.31
N ARG A 36 -1.05 5.84 18.88
CA ARG A 36 -2.11 5.17 18.15
C ARG A 36 -3.10 6.16 17.55
N ALA A 37 -3.46 5.92 16.28
CA ALA A 37 -4.56 6.62 15.65
C ALA A 37 -5.89 6.32 16.39
N PRO A 38 -6.73 7.34 16.65
CA PRO A 38 -8.01 7.11 17.30
C PRO A 38 -8.92 6.24 16.42
N PRO A 39 -9.97 5.63 17.00
CA PRO A 39 -11.03 4.99 16.24
C PRO A 39 -11.63 5.94 15.19
N CYS A 40 -12.23 5.37 14.15
CA CYS A 40 -12.90 6.14 13.10
C CYS A 40 -13.97 7.06 13.71
N ASP A 41 -13.86 8.36 13.45
CA ASP A 41 -14.91 9.35 13.72
C ASP A 41 -15.46 9.87 12.38
N PRO A 42 -16.65 9.42 11.95
CA PRO A 42 -17.26 9.83 10.69
C PRO A 42 -17.59 11.34 10.61
N THR A 43 -17.62 12.06 11.74
CA THR A 43 -17.87 13.51 11.75
C THR A 43 -16.64 14.33 11.39
N VAL A 44 -15.45 13.76 11.62
CA VAL A 44 -14.15 14.38 11.32
C VAL A 44 -13.59 13.83 10.01
N CYS A 45 -13.71 12.52 9.78
CA CYS A 45 -13.22 11.86 8.58
C CYS A 45 -14.24 11.94 7.44
N VAL A 46 -14.14 13.01 6.64
CA VAL A 46 -15.09 13.30 5.56
C VAL A 46 -14.42 13.27 4.18
N LEU A 47 -15.16 12.79 3.18
CA LEU A 47 -14.74 12.76 1.77
C LEU A 47 -14.50 14.18 1.22
N PRO A 48 -13.58 14.37 0.27
CA PRO A 48 -12.80 13.35 -0.46
C PRO A 48 -11.48 12.95 0.21
N ASP A 49 -11.05 13.68 1.23
CA ASP A 49 -9.71 13.57 1.80
C ASP A 49 -9.58 12.44 2.83
N CYS A 50 -10.70 12.06 3.47
CA CYS A 50 -10.74 11.01 4.46
C CYS A 50 -11.97 10.11 4.25
N PHE A 51 -11.76 8.80 4.37
CA PHE A 51 -12.83 7.82 4.44
C PHE A 51 -12.48 6.77 5.49
N CYS A 52 -13.41 6.50 6.41
CA CYS A 52 -13.31 5.41 7.36
C CYS A 52 -14.70 4.88 7.71
N SER A 53 -14.74 3.63 8.18
CA SER A 53 -15.89 3.06 8.88
C SER A 53 -15.40 2.29 10.10
N GLU A 54 -16.29 1.94 11.03
CA GLU A 54 -15.89 1.22 12.26
C GLU A 54 -15.16 -0.09 11.98
N ASP A 55 -15.54 -0.79 10.90
CA ASP A 55 -15.07 -2.13 10.54
C ASP A 55 -14.38 -2.21 9.16
N GLY A 56 -14.29 -1.09 8.44
CA GLY A 56 -13.77 -1.01 7.08
C GLY A 56 -14.65 -1.64 5.99
N THR A 57 -15.90 -2.07 6.27
CA THR A 57 -16.75 -2.76 5.27
C THR A 57 -17.82 -1.89 4.64
N THR A 58 -18.04 -0.69 5.17
CA THR A 58 -19.10 0.21 4.70
C THR A 58 -18.75 0.81 3.34
N ILE A 59 -19.75 0.97 2.46
CA ILE A 59 -19.56 1.55 1.13
C ILE A 59 -19.46 3.08 1.25
N PRO A 60 -18.45 3.72 0.63
CA PRO A 60 -18.35 5.19 0.60
C PRO A 60 -19.62 5.85 0.05
N GLY A 61 -20.11 6.88 0.75
CA GLY A 61 -21.30 7.63 0.36
C GLY A 61 -22.63 6.90 0.58
N ASP A 62 -22.63 5.77 1.32
CA ASP A 62 -23.82 4.97 1.64
C ASP A 62 -24.62 4.52 0.41
N ILE A 63 -23.89 4.22 -0.68
CA ILE A 63 -24.47 3.76 -1.94
C ILE A 63 -24.85 2.28 -1.80
N PRO A 64 -26.05 1.85 -2.24
CA PRO A 64 -26.42 0.44 -2.22
C PRO A 64 -25.45 -0.41 -3.06
N ALA A 65 -25.02 -1.57 -2.54
CA ALA A 65 -24.05 -2.44 -3.20
C ALA A 65 -24.38 -2.80 -4.66
N LYS A 66 -25.67 -2.91 -4.99
CA LYS A 66 -26.18 -3.18 -6.35
C LYS A 66 -25.85 -2.07 -7.37
N ASP A 67 -25.66 -0.86 -6.89
CA ASP A 67 -25.41 0.34 -7.70
C ASP A 67 -23.90 0.68 -7.74
N VAL A 68 -23.07 -0.03 -6.97
CA VAL A 68 -21.62 0.18 -6.91
C VAL A 68 -20.93 -0.55 -8.07
N PRO A 69 -20.10 0.15 -8.87
CA PRO A 69 -19.23 -0.51 -9.84
C PRO A 69 -18.21 -1.42 -9.14
N GLN A 70 -18.18 -2.70 -9.50
CA GLN A 70 -17.14 -3.60 -9.02
C GLN A 70 -15.79 -3.22 -9.64
N MET A 71 -14.89 -2.69 -8.81
CA MET A 71 -13.51 -2.42 -9.19
C MET A 71 -12.67 -3.68 -9.06
N ILE A 72 -11.76 -3.91 -10.01
CA ILE A 72 -10.76 -4.97 -9.96
C ILE A 72 -9.41 -4.33 -10.30
N THR A 73 -8.48 -4.38 -9.37
CA THR A 73 -7.12 -3.84 -9.52
C THR A 73 -6.15 -4.97 -9.83
N ILE A 74 -5.76 -5.09 -11.10
CA ILE A 74 -4.67 -5.99 -11.50
C ILE A 74 -3.36 -5.28 -11.20
N THR A 75 -2.45 -5.97 -10.51
CA THR A 75 -1.13 -5.45 -10.19
C THR A 75 -0.03 -6.38 -10.70
N PHE A 76 1.10 -5.81 -11.06
CA PHE A 76 2.33 -6.54 -11.32
C PHE A 76 3.45 -5.93 -10.49
N ASP A 77 4.17 -6.78 -9.79
CA ASP A 77 5.31 -6.38 -8.98
C ASP A 77 6.61 -6.62 -9.77
N ASP A 78 7.70 -6.09 -9.24
CA ASP A 78 9.06 -6.22 -9.76
C ASP A 78 9.39 -5.45 -11.06
N ALA A 79 10.54 -5.80 -11.64
CA ALA A 79 11.17 -5.07 -12.72
C ALA A 79 10.43 -5.23 -14.05
N ILE A 80 10.19 -4.12 -14.74
CA ILE A 80 9.66 -4.12 -16.11
C ILE A 80 10.83 -4.18 -17.09
N ASN A 81 10.93 -5.24 -17.88
CA ASN A 81 12.01 -5.43 -18.85
C ASN A 81 11.60 -6.35 -20.02
N ASN A 82 12.58 -6.78 -20.82
CA ASN A 82 12.33 -7.57 -22.01
C ASN A 82 11.70 -8.96 -21.73
N ASN A 83 11.77 -9.45 -20.48
CA ASN A 83 11.19 -10.73 -20.11
C ASN A 83 9.65 -10.67 -20.06
N ASN A 84 9.09 -9.52 -19.70
CA ASN A 84 7.65 -9.37 -19.44
C ASN A 84 6.95 -8.36 -20.37
N ILE A 85 7.68 -7.51 -21.08
CA ILE A 85 7.07 -6.48 -21.93
C ILE A 85 6.15 -7.05 -23.02
N GLU A 86 6.50 -8.20 -23.61
CA GLU A 86 5.67 -8.84 -24.64
C GLU A 86 4.39 -9.42 -24.04
N LEU A 87 4.46 -9.99 -22.84
CA LEU A 87 3.29 -10.43 -22.09
C LEU A 87 2.34 -9.26 -21.81
N TYR A 88 2.87 -8.13 -21.34
CA TYR A 88 2.05 -6.95 -21.09
C TYR A 88 1.42 -6.39 -22.37
N LYS A 89 2.10 -6.46 -23.51
CA LYS A 89 1.50 -6.06 -24.80
C LYS A 89 0.37 -6.99 -25.22
N GLU A 90 0.47 -8.29 -24.96
CA GLU A 90 -0.58 -9.26 -25.26
C GLU A 90 -1.83 -9.05 -24.39
N ILE A 91 -1.62 -8.77 -23.09
CA ILE A 91 -2.70 -8.51 -22.13
C ILE A 91 -3.34 -7.14 -22.40
N PHE A 92 -2.53 -6.10 -22.60
CA PHE A 92 -2.97 -4.71 -22.77
C PHE A 92 -2.84 -4.25 -24.24
N ASN A 93 -3.43 -5.04 -25.13
CA ASN A 93 -3.38 -4.85 -26.59
C ASN A 93 -4.37 -3.81 -27.14
N GLY A 94 -5.14 -3.15 -26.29
CA GLY A 94 -6.15 -2.16 -26.71
C GLY A 94 -7.53 -2.73 -27.06
N ASN A 95 -7.69 -4.06 -27.04
CA ASN A 95 -8.96 -4.73 -27.37
C ASN A 95 -9.81 -5.02 -26.14
N ARG A 96 -9.19 -5.12 -24.96
CA ARG A 96 -9.89 -5.32 -23.68
C ARG A 96 -10.36 -3.96 -23.15
N LYS A 97 -11.67 -3.73 -23.19
CA LYS A 97 -12.31 -2.48 -22.78
C LYS A 97 -13.18 -2.65 -21.54
N ASN A 98 -13.20 -1.62 -20.70
CA ASN A 98 -14.18 -1.45 -19.63
C ASN A 98 -15.57 -1.11 -20.21
N PRO A 99 -16.65 -1.20 -19.42
CA PRO A 99 -18.01 -0.83 -19.85
C PRO A 99 -18.14 0.61 -20.39
N ASN A 100 -17.23 1.50 -20.01
CA ASN A 100 -17.15 2.87 -20.51
C ASN A 100 -16.41 3.01 -21.87
N GLY A 101 -15.95 1.93 -22.48
CA GLY A 101 -15.23 1.91 -23.76
C GLY A 101 -13.73 2.23 -23.67
N CYS A 102 -13.21 2.59 -22.49
CA CYS A 102 -11.78 2.81 -22.27
C CYS A 102 -11.02 1.50 -22.16
N ASP A 103 -9.73 1.50 -22.50
CA ASP A 103 -8.86 0.33 -22.26
C ASP A 103 -8.79 -0.01 -20.78
N ILE A 104 -8.77 -1.30 -20.45
CA ILE A 104 -8.48 -1.77 -19.09
C ILE A 104 -7.10 -1.27 -18.65
N LYS A 105 -6.96 -0.97 -17.36
CA LYS A 105 -5.73 -0.46 -16.75
C LYS A 105 -5.24 -1.41 -15.68
N THR A 106 -3.99 -1.22 -15.30
CA THR A 106 -3.27 -2.02 -14.30
C THR A 106 -2.32 -1.08 -13.57
N THR A 107 -1.87 -1.50 -12.39
CA THR A 107 -0.85 -0.80 -11.61
C THR A 107 0.42 -1.63 -11.57
N PHE A 108 1.57 -1.01 -11.83
CA PHE A 108 2.88 -1.66 -11.76
C PHE A 108 3.63 -1.17 -10.52
N PHE A 109 3.92 -2.05 -9.57
CA PHE A 109 4.80 -1.78 -8.45
C PHE A 109 6.24 -2.10 -8.87
N VAL A 110 6.98 -1.09 -9.33
CA VAL A 110 8.26 -1.29 -10.02
C VAL A 110 9.45 -1.24 -9.06
N SER A 111 10.27 -2.30 -9.06
CA SER A 111 11.57 -2.33 -8.39
C SER A 111 12.68 -1.84 -9.34
N HIS A 112 13.72 -1.20 -8.80
CA HIS A 112 14.74 -0.55 -9.64
C HIS A 112 15.61 -1.53 -10.42
N LYS A 113 16.04 -2.62 -9.77
CA LYS A 113 17.04 -3.54 -10.32
C LYS A 113 16.52 -4.21 -11.60
N TYR A 114 17.28 -4.12 -12.69
CA TYR A 114 16.94 -4.67 -14.01
C TYR A 114 15.72 -4.05 -14.73
N THR A 115 15.19 -2.91 -14.26
CA THR A 115 14.08 -2.21 -14.92
C THR A 115 14.56 -1.41 -16.15
N ASN A 116 13.83 -1.55 -17.25
CA ASN A 116 13.94 -0.69 -18.43
C ASN A 116 12.97 0.50 -18.30
N TYR A 117 13.49 1.66 -17.91
CA TYR A 117 12.68 2.86 -17.70
C TYR A 117 12.01 3.41 -18.97
N SER A 118 12.52 3.11 -20.17
CA SER A 118 11.82 3.45 -21.42
C SER A 118 10.53 2.63 -21.56
N ALA A 119 10.55 1.37 -21.14
CA ALA A 119 9.34 0.54 -21.10
C ALA A 119 8.36 1.02 -20.03
N VAL A 120 8.86 1.42 -18.84
CA VAL A 120 8.03 2.03 -17.79
C VAL A 120 7.33 3.29 -18.31
N GLN A 121 8.07 4.18 -18.98
CA GLN A 121 7.51 5.39 -19.58
C GLN A 121 6.43 5.07 -20.63
N GLU A 122 6.63 4.04 -21.45
CA GLU A 122 5.63 3.60 -22.43
C GLU A 122 4.37 3.05 -21.76
N MET A 123 4.50 2.26 -20.68
CA MET A 123 3.34 1.77 -19.92
C MET A 123 2.56 2.91 -19.28
N HIS A 124 3.26 3.89 -18.71
CA HIS A 124 2.63 5.12 -18.22
C HIS A 124 1.96 5.92 -19.34
N ARG A 125 2.58 6.04 -20.52
CA ARG A 125 2.01 6.73 -21.69
C ARG A 125 0.71 6.06 -22.17
N LYS A 126 0.59 4.74 -22.02
CA LYS A 126 -0.65 3.98 -22.28
C LYS A 126 -1.71 4.13 -21.18
N GLY A 127 -1.40 4.85 -20.11
CA GLY A 127 -2.30 5.19 -19.02
C GLY A 127 -2.33 4.17 -17.88
N HIS A 128 -1.37 3.24 -17.82
CA HIS A 128 -1.20 2.37 -16.66
C HIS A 128 -0.55 3.15 -15.50
N GLU A 129 -0.88 2.77 -14.27
CA GLU A 129 -0.30 3.39 -13.08
C GLU A 129 1.08 2.81 -12.80
N ILE A 130 2.03 3.66 -12.42
CA ILE A 130 3.38 3.28 -11.99
C ILE A 130 3.56 3.65 -10.53
N ALA A 131 3.73 2.65 -9.68
CA ALA A 131 4.01 2.75 -8.27
C ALA A 131 5.42 2.23 -7.96
N VAL A 132 5.90 2.49 -6.74
CA VAL A 132 7.25 2.13 -6.30
C VAL A 132 7.26 0.79 -5.57
N HIS A 133 8.25 -0.06 -5.87
CA HIS A 133 8.49 -1.31 -5.16
C HIS A 133 9.95 -1.41 -4.68
N SER A 134 10.38 -0.36 -3.98
CA SER A 134 11.75 -0.17 -3.48
C SER A 134 12.83 -0.09 -4.57
N ILE A 135 14.07 0.19 -4.15
CA ILE A 135 15.23 0.19 -5.04
C ILE A 135 15.87 -1.19 -5.07
N THR A 136 16.21 -1.71 -3.90
CA THR A 136 17.04 -2.91 -3.76
C THR A 136 16.23 -4.19 -3.89
N HIS A 137 14.92 -4.14 -3.62
CA HIS A 137 14.10 -5.34 -3.40
C HIS A 137 14.84 -6.29 -2.44
N ASN A 138 15.16 -5.78 -1.24
CA ASN A 138 16.00 -6.50 -0.30
C ASN A 138 15.28 -7.77 0.18
N ASP A 139 15.92 -8.92 0.00
CA ASP A 139 15.35 -10.23 0.40
C ASP A 139 15.45 -10.46 1.93
N ASP A 140 16.22 -9.64 2.64
CA ASP A 140 16.29 -9.67 4.12
C ASP A 140 15.17 -8.80 4.73
N GLU A 141 14.07 -9.42 5.12
CA GLU A 141 12.98 -8.84 5.92
C GLU A 141 13.37 -8.69 7.42
N ARG A 142 14.47 -7.98 7.69
CA ARG A 142 14.93 -7.73 9.07
C ARG A 142 14.07 -6.75 9.84
#